data_AF-X7XYS7-F1
#
_entry.id   AF-X7XYS7-F1
#
_cell.length_a   1.000
_cell.length_b   1.000
_cell.length_c   1.000
_cell.angle_alpha   90.00
_cell.angle_beta   90.00
_cell.angle_gamma   90.00
#
_symmetry.space_group_name_H-M   'P 1'
#
loop_
_entity.id
_entity.type
_entity.pdbx_description
1 polymer ?
#
loop_
_entity_poly.entity_id
_entity_poly.type
_entity_poly.pdbx_seq_one_letter_code
_entity_poly.pdbx_strand_id
1 'polypeptide(L)'
;MPDDGSEEVVYDKLSKRQRLRVFKHEDGSERVLSDGDHVEVGQQLMEGSADPHEVLRVQGPREVQIHLVREVQEVYRAQGVSIHDKHIEVIVRQMLRRVTIIDSGSTEFLPGSLIDRAEFEAENRRVVAEGGEPAAGRPVLMVSPRRRWPPTRG
;
A
#
# COMPACT_ATOMS: atom_id res chain seq x y z
N MET A 1 6.42 19.99 18.03
CA MET A 1 5.42 20.63 17.16
C MET A 1 6.08 21.02 15.85
N PRO A 2 5.77 20.34 14.75
CA PRO A 2 5.96 20.87 13.40
C PRO A 2 5.05 22.10 13.17
N ASP A 3 5.47 23.01 12.28
CA ASP A 3 4.93 24.36 12.08
C ASP A 3 3.67 24.43 11.17
N ASP A 4 3.14 23.29 10.72
CA ASP A 4 2.11 23.22 9.66
C ASP A 4 0.69 22.88 10.13
N GLY A 5 0.47 22.76 11.45
CA GLY A 5 -0.84 22.46 12.02
C GLY A 5 -1.40 21.07 11.69
N SER A 6 -0.57 20.17 11.14
CA SER A 6 -0.94 18.77 10.97
C SER A 6 -0.92 18.02 12.31
N GLU A 7 -1.82 17.03 12.46
CA GLU A 7 -1.76 16.13 13.63
C GLU A 7 -0.41 15.39 13.62
N GLU A 8 0.26 15.39 14.78
CA GLU A 8 1.50 14.63 14.96
C GLU A 8 1.20 13.16 14.69
N VAL A 9 1.65 12.65 13.54
CA VAL A 9 1.57 11.23 13.21
C VAL A 9 2.54 10.52 14.16
N VAL A 10 2.03 10.14 15.33
CA VAL A 10 2.75 9.28 16.26
C VAL A 10 2.85 7.91 15.61
N TYR A 11 3.99 7.65 14.97
CA TYR A 11 4.34 6.29 14.58
C TYR A 11 4.48 5.48 15.87
N ASP A 12 3.57 4.54 16.06
CA ASP A 12 3.59 3.61 17.17
C ASP A 12 5.00 3.03 17.28
N LYS A 13 5.59 3.12 18.49
CA LYS A 13 7.02 2.85 18.71
C LYS A 13 7.40 1.53 18.04
N LEU A 14 8.32 1.59 17.08
CA LEU A 14 8.89 0.41 16.41
C LEU A 14 9.21 -0.66 17.46
N SER A 15 8.73 -1.87 17.24
CA SER A 15 8.94 -2.98 18.16
C SER A 15 10.45 -3.17 18.37
N LYS A 16 10.90 -3.34 19.62
CA LYS A 16 12.32 -3.53 20.00
C LYS A 16 13.04 -4.70 19.29
N ARG A 17 12.36 -5.43 18.40
CA ARG A 17 12.86 -6.58 17.65
C ARG A 17 13.09 -6.32 16.16
N GLN A 18 12.76 -5.16 15.62
CA GLN A 18 13.02 -4.88 14.20
C GLN A 18 14.47 -4.44 14.01
N ARG A 19 15.18 -5.14 13.12
CA ARG A 19 16.58 -4.84 12.75
C ARG A 19 16.60 -4.06 11.44
N LEU A 20 17.56 -3.14 11.33
CA LEU A 20 17.87 -2.48 10.06
C LEU A 20 18.42 -3.51 9.08
N ARG A 21 18.02 -3.39 7.83
CA ARG A 21 18.55 -4.19 6.73
C ARG A 21 19.98 -3.75 6.43
N VAL A 22 20.81 -4.69 5.98
CA VAL A 22 22.16 -4.39 5.47
C VAL A 22 22.04 -3.92 4.02
N PHE A 23 22.68 -2.79 3.72
CA PHE A 23 22.71 -2.19 2.38
C PHE A 23 24.13 -2.23 1.83
N LYS A 24 24.22 -2.35 0.50
CA LYS A 24 25.46 -2.13 -0.22
C LYS A 24 25.57 -0.64 -0.55
N HIS A 25 26.64 -0.01 -0.08
CA HIS A 25 26.93 1.41 -0.25
C HIS A 25 27.78 1.65 -1.50
N GLU A 26 27.84 2.91 -1.96
CA GLU A 26 28.62 3.30 -3.14
C GLU A 26 30.12 3.01 -3.00
N ASP A 27 30.62 3.04 -1.77
CA ASP A 27 32.00 2.69 -1.40
C ASP A 27 32.27 1.16 -1.44
N GLY A 28 31.25 0.36 -1.76
CA GLY A 28 31.31 -1.10 -1.82
C GLY A 28 31.15 -1.81 -0.48
N SER A 29 30.99 -1.08 0.63
CA SER A 29 30.75 -1.66 1.94
C SER A 29 29.32 -2.19 2.08
N GLU A 30 29.17 -3.27 2.85
CA GLU A 30 27.86 -3.81 3.22
C GLU A 30 27.62 -3.57 4.71
N ARG A 31 26.83 -2.54 5.03
CA ARG A 31 26.51 -2.14 6.41
C ARG A 31 25.09 -1.62 6.54
N VAL A 32 24.58 -1.58 7.78
CA VAL A 32 23.31 -0.90 8.08
C VAL A 32 23.44 0.60 7.81
N LEU A 33 22.30 1.25 7.56
CA LEU A 33 22.27 2.70 7.39
C LEU A 33 22.79 3.42 8.62
N SER A 34 23.48 4.52 8.38
CA SER A 34 24.01 5.45 9.36
C SER A 34 23.69 6.88 8.91
N ASP A 35 23.84 7.84 9.82
CA ASP A 35 23.57 9.24 9.52
C ASP A 35 24.42 9.73 8.34
N GLY A 36 23.76 10.37 7.37
CA GLY A 36 24.39 10.87 6.15
C GLY A 36 24.26 9.94 4.93
N ASP A 37 23.78 8.70 5.11
CA ASP A 37 23.52 7.80 3.98
C ASP A 37 22.30 8.27 3.18
N HIS A 38 22.40 8.20 1.84
CA HIS A 38 21.29 8.54 0.95
C HIS A 38 20.26 7.40 0.87
N VAL A 39 18.97 7.76 0.89
CA VAL A 39 17.87 6.81 0.74
C VAL A 39 16.83 7.33 -0.24
N GLU A 40 16.23 6.42 -0.99
CA GLU A 40 15.16 6.73 -1.94
C GLU A 40 13.77 6.60 -1.29
N VAL A 41 12.80 7.34 -1.80
CA VAL A 41 11.40 7.25 -1.35
C VAL A 41 10.89 5.83 -1.57
N GLY A 42 10.36 5.22 -0.51
CA GLY A 42 9.86 3.85 -0.53
C GLY A 42 10.91 2.76 -0.32
N GLN A 43 12.19 3.13 -0.12
CA GLN A 43 13.23 2.17 0.22
C GLN A 43 12.92 1.47 1.55
N GLN A 44 12.88 0.14 1.55
CA GLN A 44 12.61 -0.63 2.75
C GLN A 44 13.85 -0.67 3.65
N LEU A 45 13.74 -0.03 4.82
CA LEU A 45 14.85 0.12 5.77
C LEU A 45 14.99 -1.04 6.77
N MET A 46 13.87 -1.69 7.09
CA MET A 46 13.79 -2.74 8.10
C MET A 46 13.81 -4.13 7.45
N GLU A 47 14.35 -5.12 8.17
CA GLU A 47 14.20 -6.54 7.83
C GLU A 47 12.72 -6.97 7.84
N GLY A 48 12.38 -7.96 7.01
CA GLY A 48 11.04 -8.56 6.93
C GLY A 48 10.30 -8.19 5.64
N SER A 49 8.98 -8.43 5.63
CA SER A 49 8.08 -8.04 4.55
C SER A 49 7.52 -6.64 4.79
N ALA A 50 7.44 -5.82 3.74
CA ALA A 50 6.78 -4.52 3.81
C ALA A 50 5.26 -4.68 3.96
N ASP A 51 4.62 -3.79 4.72
CA ASP A 51 3.16 -3.76 4.82
C ASP A 51 2.56 -3.28 3.49
N PRO A 52 1.70 -4.08 2.82
CA PRO A 52 1.09 -3.69 1.55
C PRO A 52 0.29 -2.38 1.59
N HIS A 53 -0.28 -2.01 2.74
CA HIS A 53 -0.97 -0.72 2.89
C HIS A 53 0.01 0.46 2.86
N GLU A 54 1.22 0.27 3.40
CA GLU A 54 2.29 1.27 3.33
C GLU A 54 2.90 1.35 1.94
N VAL A 55 3.12 0.21 1.29
CA VAL A 55 3.57 0.16 -0.11
C VAL A 55 2.58 0.90 -1.01
N LEU A 56 1.27 0.66 -0.83
CA LEU A 56 0.25 1.37 -1.61
C LEU A 56 0.28 2.89 -1.36
N ARG A 57 0.45 3.31 -0.11
CA ARG A 57 0.46 4.73 0.27
C ARG A 57 1.69 5.47 -0.26
N VAL A 58 2.86 4.83 -0.25
CA VAL A 58 4.15 5.47 -0.57
C VAL A 58 4.54 5.26 -2.04
N GLN A 59 4.40 4.04 -2.56
CA GLN A 59 4.86 3.66 -3.89
C GLN A 59 3.72 3.54 -4.91
N GLY A 60 2.47 3.47 -4.46
CA GLY A 60 1.29 3.49 -5.32
C GLY A 60 0.77 2.09 -5.72
N PRO A 61 -0.30 2.05 -6.54
CA PRO A 61 -1.08 0.85 -6.81
C PRO A 61 -0.35 -0.19 -7.65
N ARG A 62 0.57 0.21 -8.52
CA ARG A 62 1.34 -0.74 -9.34
C ARG A 62 2.36 -1.50 -8.49
N GLU A 63 3.01 -0.81 -7.58
CA GLU A 63 4.11 -1.36 -6.80
C GLU A 63 3.57 -2.32 -5.74
N VAL A 64 2.42 -1.98 -5.13
CA VAL A 64 1.71 -2.92 -4.26
C VAL A 64 1.21 -4.16 -5.02
N GLN A 65 0.82 -4.06 -6.30
CA GLN A 65 0.44 -5.25 -7.08
C GLN A 65 1.61 -6.20 -7.24
N ILE A 66 2.77 -5.66 -7.64
CA ILE A 66 4.00 -6.44 -7.81
C ILE A 66 4.41 -7.08 -6.48
N HIS A 67 4.34 -6.30 -5.39
CA HIS A 67 4.63 -6.77 -4.04
C HIS A 67 3.74 -7.95 -3.65
N LEU A 68 2.41 -7.79 -3.77
CA LEU A 68 1.45 -8.83 -3.41
C LEU A 68 1.58 -10.10 -4.26
N VAL A 69 1.81 -9.96 -5.57
CA VAL A 69 2.02 -11.13 -6.43
C VAL A 69 3.24 -11.94 -5.99
N ARG A 70 4.35 -11.26 -5.67
CA ARG A 70 5.59 -11.90 -5.19
C ARG A 70 5.38 -12.62 -3.86
N GLU A 71 4.77 -11.97 -2.88
CA GLU A 71 4.52 -12.56 -1.56
C GLU A 71 3.60 -13.79 -1.65
N VAL A 72 2.52 -13.69 -2.43
CA VAL A 72 1.59 -14.80 -2.60
C VAL A 72 2.28 -15.99 -3.29
N GLN A 73 3.08 -15.73 -4.33
CA GLN A 73 3.85 -16.79 -4.98
C GLN A 73 4.82 -17.49 -4.02
N GLU A 74 5.52 -16.75 -3.14
CA GLU A 74 6.45 -17.32 -2.17
C GLU A 74 5.76 -18.29 -1.19
N VAL A 75 4.58 -17.91 -0.70
CA VAL A 75 3.77 -18.76 0.20
C VAL A 75 3.32 -20.05 -0.50
N TYR A 76 2.83 -19.95 -1.73
CA TYR A 76 2.37 -21.13 -2.48
C TYR A 76 3.53 -22.05 -2.90
N ARG A 77 4.69 -21.48 -3.27
CA ARG A 77 5.93 -22.23 -3.52
C ARG A 77 6.34 -23.02 -2.26
N ALA A 78 6.30 -22.40 -1.09
CA ALA A 78 6.62 -23.06 0.17
C ALA A 78 5.64 -24.20 0.54
N GLN A 79 4.39 -24.12 0.09
CA GLN A 79 3.36 -25.14 0.31
C GLN A 79 3.35 -26.25 -0.77
N GLY A 80 4.22 -26.16 -1.79
CA GLY A 80 4.29 -27.14 -2.88
C GLY A 80 3.11 -27.09 -3.86
N VAL A 81 2.32 -26.03 -3.85
CA VAL A 81 1.15 -25.86 -4.73
C VAL A 81 1.53 -24.96 -5.91
N SER A 82 1.38 -25.46 -7.13
CA SER A 82 1.55 -24.66 -8.34
C SER A 82 0.27 -23.85 -8.63
N ILE A 83 0.31 -22.53 -8.43
CA ILE A 83 -0.71 -21.61 -8.93
C ILE A 83 -0.16 -20.83 -10.11
N HIS A 84 -0.95 -20.71 -11.17
CA HIS A 84 -0.60 -19.92 -12.35
C HIS A 84 -0.72 -18.41 -12.08
N ASP A 85 0.29 -17.63 -12.48
CA ASP A 85 0.43 -16.18 -12.20
C ASP A 85 -0.82 -15.35 -12.50
N LYS A 86 -1.50 -15.64 -13.62
CA LYS A 86 -2.76 -14.98 -14.01
C LYS A 86 -3.85 -15.04 -12.93
N HIS A 87 -3.95 -16.12 -12.16
CA HIS A 87 -4.94 -16.22 -11.07
C HIS A 87 -4.60 -15.27 -9.93
N ILE A 88 -3.32 -15.21 -9.54
CA ILE A 88 -2.84 -14.31 -8.49
C ILE A 88 -3.07 -12.86 -8.93
N GLU A 89 -2.73 -12.53 -10.17
CA GLU A 89 -2.93 -11.19 -10.71
C GLU A 89 -4.41 -10.76 -10.69
N VAL A 90 -5.33 -11.66 -11.07
CA VAL A 90 -6.77 -11.39 -11.03
C VAL A 90 -7.26 -11.12 -9.60
N ILE A 91 -6.78 -11.89 -8.62
CA ILE A 91 -7.12 -11.71 -7.19
C ILE A 91 -6.61 -10.35 -6.70
N VAL A 92 -5.34 -10.04 -6.96
CA VAL A 92 -4.71 -8.78 -6.51
C VAL A 92 -5.39 -7.58 -7.17
N ARG A 93 -5.79 -7.68 -8.44
CA ARG A 93 -6.60 -6.65 -9.12
C ARG A 93 -7.94 -6.42 -8.41
N GLN A 94 -8.61 -7.47 -7.95
CA GLN A 94 -9.86 -7.34 -7.19
C GLN A 94 -9.66 -6.71 -5.81
N MET A 95 -8.49 -6.90 -5.17
CA MET A 95 -8.19 -6.26 -3.88
C MET A 95 -8.02 -4.74 -3.99
N LEU A 96 -7.63 -4.22 -5.16
CA LEU A 96 -7.39 -2.79 -5.41
C LEU A 96 -8.52 -2.10 -6.19
N ARG A 97 -9.70 -2.71 -6.23
CA ARG A 97 -10.83 -2.23 -7.03
C ARG A 97 -11.57 -1.03 -6.40
N ARG A 98 -11.27 -0.65 -5.16
CA ARG A 98 -12.00 0.41 -4.45
C ARG A 98 -11.14 1.63 -4.23
N VAL A 99 -11.80 2.79 -4.26
CA VAL A 99 -11.22 4.10 -3.95
C VAL A 99 -12.10 4.73 -2.87
N THR A 100 -11.48 5.27 -1.83
CA THR A 100 -12.16 6.13 -0.86
C THR A 100 -12.10 7.57 -1.37
N ILE A 101 -13.26 8.20 -1.48
CA ILE A 101 -13.36 9.60 -1.90
C ILE A 101 -12.86 10.51 -0.78
N ILE A 102 -11.97 11.43 -1.11
CA ILE A 102 -11.45 12.47 -0.21
C ILE A 102 -12.21 13.77 -0.46
N ASP A 103 -12.35 14.13 -1.73
CA ASP A 103 -13.03 15.34 -2.19
C ASP A 103 -13.92 14.96 -3.37
N SER A 104 -15.15 15.47 -3.38
CA SER A 104 -16.12 15.27 -4.44
C SER A 104 -15.80 16.09 -5.69
N GLY A 105 -15.06 17.20 -5.58
CA GLY A 105 -14.92 18.16 -6.68
C GLY A 105 -16.29 18.56 -7.24
N SER A 106 -16.45 18.48 -8.55
CA SER A 106 -17.70 18.70 -9.29
C SER A 106 -18.49 17.41 -9.58
N THR A 107 -18.07 16.26 -9.04
CA THR A 107 -18.81 14.98 -9.17
C THR A 107 -19.93 14.86 -8.14
N GLU A 108 -20.81 13.88 -8.31
CA GLU A 108 -21.84 13.54 -7.30
C GLU A 108 -21.34 12.62 -6.18
N PHE A 109 -20.04 12.33 -6.13
CA PHE A 109 -19.48 11.46 -5.10
C PHE A 109 -19.57 12.09 -3.71
N LEU A 110 -19.75 11.25 -2.70
CA LEU A 110 -19.75 11.69 -1.30
C LEU A 110 -18.36 11.48 -0.69
N PRO A 111 -17.76 12.49 -0.03
CA PRO A 111 -16.53 12.30 0.74
C PRO A 111 -16.66 11.15 1.75
N GLY A 112 -15.63 10.32 1.86
CA GLY A 112 -15.61 9.11 2.69
C GLY A 112 -16.29 7.89 2.08
N SER A 113 -17.01 8.03 0.95
CA SER A 113 -17.62 6.88 0.28
C SER A 113 -16.58 5.96 -0.38
N LEU A 114 -16.92 4.68 -0.48
CA LEU A 114 -16.10 3.65 -1.13
C LEU A 114 -16.68 3.32 -2.51
N ILE A 115 -16.08 3.88 -3.55
CA ILE A 115 -16.53 3.75 -4.94
C ILE A 115 -15.66 2.73 -5.69
N ASP A 116 -16.22 2.08 -6.70
CA ASP A 116 -15.43 1.26 -7.61
C ASP A 116 -14.45 2.14 -8.40
N ARG A 117 -13.22 1.69 -8.55
CA ARG A 117 -12.16 2.47 -9.20
C ARG A 117 -12.51 2.77 -10.67
N ALA A 118 -13.14 1.85 -11.37
CA ALA A 118 -13.49 2.07 -12.77
C ALA A 118 -14.60 3.13 -12.91
N GLU A 119 -15.56 3.13 -11.99
CA GLU A 119 -16.62 4.15 -11.89
C GLU A 119 -16.03 5.52 -11.55
N PHE A 120 -15.16 5.59 -10.54
CA PHE A 120 -14.44 6.81 -10.17
C PHE A 120 -13.66 7.40 -11.35
N GLU A 121 -12.88 6.57 -12.06
CA GLU A 121 -12.11 7.01 -13.22
C GLU A 121 -13.01 7.44 -14.39
N ALA A 122 -14.15 6.78 -14.60
CA ALA A 122 -15.09 7.14 -15.65
C ALA A 122 -15.77 8.49 -15.38
N GLU A 123 -16.25 8.70 -14.15
CA GLU A 123 -16.93 9.93 -13.76
C GLU A 123 -15.98 11.13 -13.76
N ASN A 124 -14.75 10.96 -13.27
CA ASN A 124 -13.74 12.01 -13.35
C ASN A 124 -13.41 12.39 -14.80
N ARG A 125 -13.32 11.41 -15.71
CA ARG A 125 -13.12 11.71 -17.14
C ARG A 125 -14.29 12.51 -17.72
N ARG A 126 -15.53 12.21 -17.31
CA ARG A 126 -16.73 12.94 -17.74
C ARG A 126 -16.69 14.39 -17.24
N VAL A 127 -16.46 14.59 -15.95
CA VAL A 127 -16.42 15.91 -15.31
C VAL A 127 -15.31 16.79 -15.89
N VAL A 128 -14.12 16.25 -16.12
CA VAL A 128 -13.01 16.99 -16.75
C VAL A 128 -13.36 17.39 -18.19
N ALA A 129 -14.04 16.52 -18.95
CA ALA A 129 -14.48 16.84 -20.31
C ALA A 129 -15.54 17.96 -20.35
N GLU A 130 -16.32 18.11 -19.28
CA GLU A 130 -17.30 19.18 -19.09
C GLU A 130 -16.69 20.47 -18.50
N GLY A 131 -15.38 20.47 -18.22
CA GLY A 131 -14.65 21.61 -17.65
C GLY A 131 -14.77 21.76 -16.14
N GLY A 132 -15.30 20.75 -15.44
CA GLY A 132 -15.40 20.72 -13.99
C GLY A 132 -14.14 20.19 -13.31
N GLU A 133 -14.12 20.32 -11.98
CA GLU A 133 -13.03 19.80 -11.14
C GLU A 133 -13.25 18.31 -10.83
N PRO A 134 -12.30 17.41 -11.13
CA PRO A 134 -12.45 15.98 -10.84
C PRO A 134 -12.45 15.72 -9.32
N ALA A 135 -13.11 14.64 -8.90
CA ALA A 135 -13.03 14.16 -7.53
C ALA A 135 -11.62 13.66 -7.19
N ALA A 136 -11.20 13.87 -5.95
CA ALA A 136 -9.98 13.32 -5.39
C ALA A 136 -10.29 12.05 -4.57
N GLY A 137 -9.50 11.00 -4.74
CA GLY A 137 -9.68 9.74 -4.03
C GLY A 137 -8.37 9.03 -3.74
N ARG A 138 -8.35 8.23 -2.67
CA ARG A 138 -7.23 7.36 -2.30
C ARG A 138 -7.57 5.91 -2.60
N PRO A 139 -6.74 5.16 -3.33
CA PRO A 139 -6.94 3.73 -3.51
C PRO A 139 -6.96 3.01 -2.16
N VAL A 140 -7.82 1.99 -2.06
CA VAL A 140 -7.93 1.16 -0.86
C VAL A 140 -7.57 -0.27 -1.21
N LEU A 141 -6.65 -0.83 -0.43
CA LEU A 141 -6.38 -2.25 -0.47
C LEU A 141 -7.41 -2.99 0.41
N MET A 142 -8.29 -3.74 -0.24
CA MET A 142 -9.24 -4.61 0.43
C MET A 142 -8.57 -5.93 0.79
N VAL A 143 -7.97 -6.00 1.97
CA VAL A 143 -7.63 -7.28 2.60
C VAL A 143 -8.74 -7.60 3.59
N SER A 144 -9.21 -8.85 3.60
CA SER A 144 -10.09 -9.30 4.69
C SER A 144 -9.38 -9.02 6.02
N PRO A 145 -10.00 -8.30 6.98
CA PRO A 145 -9.41 -8.18 8.30
C PRO A 145 -9.26 -9.60 8.83
N ARG A 146 -8.00 -10.02 9.09
CA ARG A 146 -7.69 -11.33 9.66
C ARG A 146 -8.67 -11.58 10.80
N ARG A 147 -9.62 -12.49 10.58
CA ARG A 147 -10.59 -12.91 11.59
C ARG A 147 -9.76 -13.42 12.76
N ARG A 148 -9.68 -12.64 13.84
CA ARG A 148 -8.96 -13.01 15.06
C ARG A 148 -9.64 -14.28 15.56
N TRP A 149 -9.00 -15.43 15.36
CA TRP A 149 -9.51 -16.72 15.83
C TRP A 149 -9.62 -16.64 17.36
N PRO A 150 -10.80 -16.86 17.97
CA PRO A 150 -10.90 -16.88 19.42
C PRO A 150 -10.02 -18.03 19.95
N PRO A 151 -9.28 -17.83 21.06
CA PRO A 151 -8.51 -18.93 21.65
C PRO A 151 -9.48 -20.07 21.98
N THR A 152 -9.19 -21.27 21.48
CA THR A 152 -9.86 -22.49 21.91
C THR A 152 -9.61 -22.63 23.40
N ARG A 153 -10.67 -22.49 24.21
CA ARG A 153 -10.60 -22.83 25.63
C ARG A 153 -10.42 -24.35 25.71
N GLY A 154 -9.33 -24.76 26.36
CA GLY A 154 -9.21 -26.09 26.97
C GLY A 154 -9.94 -26.13 28.30
#